data_AF-A0A955T6Q1-F1
#
_entry.id   AF-A0A955T6Q1-F1
#
_cell.length_a   1.000
_cell.length_b   1.000
_cell.length_c   1.000
_cell.angle_alpha   90.00
_cell.angle_beta   90.00
_cell.angle_gamma   90.00
#
_symmetry.space_group_name_H-M   'P 1'
#
loop_
_entity.id
_entity.type
_entity.pdbx_description
1 polymer ?
#
loop_
_entity_poly.entity_id
_entity_poly.type
_entity_poly.pdbx_seq_one_letter_code
_entity_poly.pdbx_strand_id
1 'polypeptide(L)'
;YNKKAKQVFTDNPSGLIAFWSDRFGMSPEDLAPVLAETNPFQELLRSKLMKKGGVGYAEPDPKSFPTLEDMIQLAEEMHALPTYAFLDGTTAGESNMRDLLGFLSKKGVCALNIIPDRNWNLTDPDTKKKKVGKLYEAVEAARSLSFPICVGTEMNKAGLPFVDNFGAEELEPVVNDFRRGGRALWGHTIFSRFGDRGWMSDFAQDRFGDSLQDRFEFYEAAGERLAPGEKTVESLKTLDEFVSSLER
;
A
#
# COMPACT_ATOMS: atom_id res chain seq x y z
N TYR A 1 -20.31 13.69 14.84
CA TYR A 1 -21.27 14.69 14.31
C TYR A 1 -22.59 14.09 13.86
N ASN A 2 -22.63 13.20 12.87
CA ASN A 2 -23.89 12.63 12.34
C ASN A 2 -24.83 12.02 13.40
N LYS A 3 -24.30 11.16 14.29
CA LYS A 3 -25.10 10.56 15.37
C LYS A 3 -25.79 11.61 16.26
N LYS A 4 -25.08 12.68 16.63
CA LYS A 4 -25.63 13.76 17.44
C LYS A 4 -26.67 14.58 16.66
N ALA A 5 -26.44 14.85 15.38
CA ALA A 5 -27.43 15.52 14.54
C ALA A 5 -28.72 14.70 14.45
N LYS A 6 -28.64 13.39 14.19
CA LYS A 6 -29.80 12.49 14.20
C LYS A 6 -30.55 12.49 15.52
N GLN A 7 -29.84 12.56 16.66
CA GLN A 7 -30.47 12.68 17.98
C GLN A 7 -31.19 14.01 18.20
N VAL A 8 -30.59 15.13 17.79
CA VAL A 8 -31.18 16.47 17.93
C VAL A 8 -32.41 16.63 17.04
N PHE A 9 -32.38 16.04 15.85
CA PHE A 9 -33.45 16.13 14.85
C PHE A 9 -34.28 14.83 14.75
N THR A 10 -34.38 14.06 15.85
CA THR A 10 -35.04 12.73 15.85
C THR A 10 -36.46 12.80 15.27
N ASP A 11 -37.23 13.80 15.67
CA ASP A 11 -38.62 14.01 15.22
C ASP A 11 -38.74 15.08 14.11
N ASN A 12 -37.62 15.51 13.53
CA ASN A 12 -37.58 16.56 12.51
C ASN A 12 -36.66 16.23 11.33
N PRO A 13 -37.05 15.30 10.44
CA PRO A 13 -36.24 14.90 9.29
C PRO A 13 -35.91 16.06 8.34
N SER A 14 -36.85 16.99 8.12
CA SER A 14 -36.62 18.17 7.29
C SER A 14 -35.61 19.13 7.94
N GLY A 15 -35.63 19.26 9.26
CA GLY A 15 -34.62 20.02 10.02
C GLY A 15 -33.23 19.38 9.95
N LEU A 16 -33.14 18.05 9.95
CA LEU A 16 -31.86 17.35 9.76
C LEU A 16 -31.27 17.63 8.37
N ILE A 17 -32.11 17.58 7.33
CA ILE A 17 -31.69 17.91 5.95
C ILE A 17 -31.24 19.36 5.88
N ALA A 18 -32.06 20.31 6.36
CA ALA A 18 -31.74 21.73 6.34
C ALA A 18 -30.42 22.04 7.06
N PHE A 19 -30.19 21.42 8.23
CA PHE A 19 -28.94 21.56 8.98
C PHE A 19 -27.72 21.13 8.15
N TRP A 20 -27.77 19.96 7.51
CA TRP A 20 -26.64 19.47 6.73
C TRP A 20 -26.49 20.19 5.39
N SER A 21 -27.59 20.61 4.76
CA SER A 21 -27.59 21.41 3.53
C SER A 21 -26.85 22.72 3.71
N ASP A 22 -27.15 23.45 4.80
CA ASP A 22 -26.43 24.67 5.18
C ASP A 22 -24.92 24.39 5.36
N ARG A 23 -24.57 23.36 6.12
CA ARG A 23 -23.16 23.04 6.44
C ARG A 23 -22.36 22.55 5.24
N PHE A 24 -23.00 21.91 4.26
CA PHE A 24 -22.32 21.39 3.08
C PHE A 24 -22.40 22.34 1.88
N GLY A 25 -23.20 23.40 1.96
CA GLY A 25 -23.49 24.31 0.85
C GLY A 25 -24.17 23.57 -0.30
N MET A 26 -25.13 22.69 0.01
CA MET A 26 -25.86 21.87 -0.97
C MET A 26 -27.36 22.12 -0.84
N SER A 27 -28.10 21.98 -1.95
CA SER A 27 -29.56 22.04 -1.89
C SER A 27 -30.13 20.89 -1.04
N PRO A 28 -31.27 21.08 -0.35
CA PRO A 28 -31.99 20.00 0.31
C PRO A 28 -32.32 18.84 -0.62
N GLU A 29 -32.66 19.14 -1.88
CA GLU A 29 -33.03 18.18 -2.90
C GLU A 29 -31.86 17.25 -3.26
N ASP A 30 -30.66 17.80 -3.42
CA ASP A 30 -29.45 17.02 -3.73
C ASP A 30 -28.96 16.21 -2.52
N LEU A 31 -29.18 16.73 -1.31
CA LEU A 31 -28.66 16.11 -0.08
C LEU A 31 -29.56 14.99 0.43
N ALA A 32 -30.88 15.11 0.30
CA ALA A 32 -31.84 14.13 0.80
C ALA A 32 -31.52 12.67 0.40
N PRO A 33 -31.25 12.34 -0.89
CA PRO A 33 -30.92 10.96 -1.27
C PRO A 33 -29.58 10.50 -0.69
N VAL A 34 -28.59 11.40 -0.57
CA VAL A 34 -27.28 11.07 0.01
C VAL A 34 -27.39 10.81 1.51
N LEU A 35 -28.16 11.61 2.25
CA LEU A 35 -28.36 11.51 3.70
C LEU A 35 -29.08 10.20 4.10
N ALA A 36 -29.93 9.67 3.23
CA ALA A 36 -30.60 8.39 3.42
C ALA A 36 -29.62 7.20 3.39
N GLU A 37 -28.50 7.34 2.69
CA GLU A 37 -27.51 6.30 2.48
C GLU A 37 -26.32 6.44 3.42
N THR A 38 -26.00 5.39 4.18
CA THR A 38 -24.96 5.47 5.23
C THR A 38 -23.58 5.75 4.64
N ASN A 39 -23.14 5.00 3.62
CA ASN A 39 -21.78 5.13 3.08
C ASN A 39 -21.57 6.43 2.29
N PRO A 40 -22.44 6.80 1.33
CA PRO A 40 -22.36 8.09 0.63
C PRO A 40 -22.37 9.29 1.58
N PHE A 41 -23.20 9.27 2.62
CA PHE A 41 -23.24 10.37 3.58
C PHE A 41 -21.97 10.48 4.42
N GLN A 42 -21.39 9.36 4.86
CA GLN A 42 -20.13 9.38 5.62
C GLN A 42 -18.98 9.91 4.76
N GLU A 43 -18.90 9.51 3.48
CA GLU A 43 -17.90 10.06 2.56
C GLU A 43 -18.09 11.55 2.31
N LEU A 44 -19.34 12.00 2.13
CA LEU A 44 -19.63 13.43 1.98
C LEU A 44 -19.24 14.21 3.23
N LEU A 45 -19.63 13.73 4.41
CA LEU A 45 -19.30 14.34 5.69
C LEU A 45 -17.78 14.44 5.90
N ARG A 46 -17.03 13.37 5.63
CA ARG A 46 -15.57 13.37 5.69
C ARG A 46 -14.97 14.36 4.72
N SER A 47 -15.48 14.41 3.48
CA SER A 47 -14.98 15.32 2.45
C SER A 47 -15.18 16.79 2.79
N LYS A 48 -16.32 17.15 3.39
CA LYS A 48 -16.69 18.53 3.73
C LYS A 48 -16.09 19.00 5.05
N LEU A 49 -15.95 18.10 6.03
CA LEU A 49 -15.53 18.49 7.38
C LEU A 49 -14.08 18.17 7.69
N MET A 50 -13.52 17.05 7.21
CA MET A 50 -12.23 16.53 7.71
C MET A 50 -11.06 16.74 6.76
N LYS A 51 -11.29 17.04 5.48
CA LYS A 51 -10.22 17.33 4.50
C LYS A 51 -9.73 18.77 4.63
N LYS A 52 -8.55 19.06 4.08
CA LYS A 52 -7.93 20.41 4.09
C LYS A 52 -8.95 21.49 3.70
N GLY A 53 -9.10 22.50 4.56
CA GLY A 53 -10.09 23.57 4.42
C GLY A 53 -11.44 23.30 5.11
N GLY A 54 -11.69 22.08 5.59
CA GLY A 54 -12.86 21.72 6.39
C GLY A 54 -12.69 22.10 7.87
N VAL A 55 -13.81 22.30 8.57
CA VAL A 55 -13.84 22.75 9.98
C VAL A 55 -13.17 21.79 10.97
N GLY A 56 -13.11 20.50 10.64
CA GLY A 56 -12.47 19.46 11.43
C GLY A 56 -11.07 19.09 10.95
N TYR A 57 -10.52 19.80 9.95
CA TYR A 57 -9.15 19.59 9.52
C TYR A 57 -8.18 20.30 10.45
N ALA A 58 -7.30 19.51 11.08
CA ALA A 58 -6.12 20.03 11.75
C ALA A 58 -4.93 19.84 10.79
N GLU A 59 -4.22 20.93 10.49
CA GLU A 59 -2.99 20.82 9.70
C GLU A 59 -1.96 20.03 10.51
N PRO A 60 -1.38 18.96 9.95
CA PRO A 60 -0.39 18.18 10.68
C PRO A 60 0.90 18.97 10.89
N ASP A 61 1.41 18.93 12.11
CA ASP A 61 2.75 19.41 12.46
C ASP A 61 3.77 18.26 12.32
N PRO A 62 5.07 18.48 12.04
CA PRO A 62 6.07 17.43 12.04
C PRO A 62 6.10 16.59 13.32
N LYS A 63 5.68 17.13 14.47
CA LYS A 63 5.56 16.39 15.75
C LYS A 63 4.28 15.55 15.85
N SER A 64 3.38 15.62 14.86
CA SER A 64 2.14 14.84 14.81
C SER A 64 2.36 13.40 14.36
N PHE A 65 3.54 13.10 13.79
CA PHE A 65 3.91 11.78 13.32
C PHE A 65 5.30 11.39 13.85
N PRO A 66 5.59 10.09 13.99
CA PRO A 66 6.94 9.62 14.24
C PRO A 66 7.89 10.04 13.12
N THR A 67 9.18 10.10 13.43
CA THR A 67 10.19 10.35 12.39
C THR A 67 10.30 9.17 11.43
N LEU A 68 10.94 9.38 10.27
CA LEU A 68 11.20 8.28 9.34
C LEU A 68 12.08 7.21 10.00
N GLU A 69 13.08 7.64 10.74
CA GLU A 69 14.00 6.79 11.48
C GLU A 69 13.26 5.97 12.55
N ASP A 70 12.36 6.58 13.32
CA ASP A 70 11.55 5.85 14.32
C ASP A 70 10.66 4.79 13.66
N MET A 71 10.08 5.10 12.50
CA MET A 71 9.24 4.15 11.77
C MET A 71 10.04 2.98 11.19
N ILE A 72 11.26 3.25 10.71
CA ILE A 72 12.16 2.20 10.21
C ILE A 72 12.60 1.31 11.37
N GLN A 73 13.06 1.91 12.48
CA GLN A 73 13.46 1.17 13.67
C GLN A 73 12.31 0.30 14.20
N LEU A 74 11.10 0.84 14.29
CA LEU A 74 9.92 0.07 14.70
C LEU A 74 9.70 -1.16 13.80
N ALA A 75 9.82 -0.99 12.48
CA ALA A 75 9.66 -2.10 11.54
C ALA A 75 10.79 -3.14 11.69
N GLU A 76 12.03 -2.70 11.87
CA GLU A 76 13.19 -3.58 12.09
C GLU A 76 13.08 -4.38 13.39
N GLU A 77 12.64 -3.77 14.49
CA GLU A 77 12.41 -4.43 15.78
C GLU A 77 11.31 -5.50 15.71
N MET A 78 10.39 -5.37 14.76
CA MET A 78 9.36 -6.38 14.48
C MET A 78 9.81 -7.41 13.42
N HIS A 79 11.06 -7.34 12.95
CA HIS A 79 11.59 -8.08 11.80
C HIS A 79 10.72 -7.93 10.54
N ALA A 80 9.97 -6.83 10.44
CA ALA A 80 9.16 -6.46 9.29
C ALA A 80 10.00 -5.72 8.24
N LEU A 81 9.46 -5.54 7.04
CA LEU A 81 10.12 -4.76 5.98
C LEU A 81 9.63 -3.31 6.03
N PRO A 82 10.50 -2.33 6.33
CA PRO A 82 10.15 -0.94 6.11
C PRO A 82 9.85 -0.73 4.62
N THR A 83 8.63 -0.29 4.32
CA THR A 83 8.06 -0.28 2.96
C THR A 83 7.63 1.13 2.59
N TYR A 84 8.06 1.63 1.42
CA TYR A 84 7.60 2.90 0.91
C TYR A 84 6.25 2.75 0.19
N ALA A 85 5.26 3.59 0.52
CA ALA A 85 3.97 3.59 -0.14
C ALA A 85 3.97 4.62 -1.29
N PHE A 86 4.07 4.13 -2.52
CA PHE A 86 3.96 4.97 -3.72
C PHE A 86 2.54 5.50 -3.89
N LEU A 87 2.42 6.81 -4.12
CA LEU A 87 1.15 7.46 -4.34
C LEU A 87 0.74 7.41 -5.81
N ASP A 88 1.40 8.20 -6.66
CA ASP A 88 1.15 8.24 -8.11
C ASP A 88 2.27 8.87 -8.96
N GLY A 89 3.39 9.25 -8.34
CA GLY A 89 4.56 9.81 -9.02
C GLY A 89 4.38 11.22 -9.57
N THR A 90 3.25 11.87 -9.29
CA THR A 90 2.97 13.23 -9.79
C THR A 90 3.32 14.33 -8.80
N THR A 91 3.67 13.97 -7.56
CA THR A 91 4.13 14.91 -6.54
C THR A 91 5.58 15.33 -6.78
N ALA A 92 5.99 16.46 -6.19
CA ALA A 92 7.39 16.88 -6.24
C ALA A 92 8.34 15.90 -5.51
N GLY A 93 7.85 15.20 -4.49
CA GLY A 93 8.64 14.20 -3.76
C GLY A 93 8.90 12.93 -4.57
N GLU A 94 7.92 12.51 -5.38
CA GLU A 94 8.01 11.30 -6.20
C GLU A 94 8.42 11.56 -7.66
N SER A 95 8.81 12.80 -8.00
CA SER A 95 9.15 13.14 -9.38
C SER A 95 10.39 12.40 -9.91
N ASN A 96 11.25 11.93 -9.01
CA ASN A 96 12.39 11.05 -9.30
C ASN A 96 12.41 9.88 -8.32
N MET A 97 11.77 8.77 -8.72
CA MET A 97 11.67 7.57 -7.89
C MET A 97 13.01 6.88 -7.65
N ARG A 98 13.97 6.98 -8.57
CA ARG A 98 15.29 6.36 -8.39
C ARG A 98 16.06 7.01 -7.25
N ASP A 99 16.11 8.34 -7.22
CA ASP A 99 16.80 9.08 -6.16
C ASP A 99 16.07 8.93 -4.82
N LEU A 100 14.73 8.98 -4.85
CA LEU A 100 13.91 8.81 -3.65
C LEU A 100 14.12 7.42 -3.03
N LEU A 101 13.94 6.34 -3.79
CA LEU A 101 14.11 4.99 -3.26
C LEU A 101 15.57 4.72 -2.89
N GLY A 102 16.55 5.26 -3.63
CA GLY A 102 17.95 5.16 -3.27
C GLY A 102 18.28 5.85 -1.94
N PHE A 103 17.68 7.02 -1.68
CA PHE A 103 17.80 7.71 -0.39
C PHE A 103 17.14 6.91 0.75
N LEU A 104 15.92 6.43 0.53
CA LEU A 104 15.18 5.64 1.52
C LEU A 104 15.86 4.30 1.81
N SER A 105 16.46 3.67 0.79
CA SER A 105 17.23 2.44 0.92
C SER A 105 18.41 2.60 1.87
N LYS A 106 19.16 3.70 1.74
CA LYS A 106 20.25 4.02 2.67
C LYS A 106 19.80 4.24 4.11
N LYS A 107 18.50 4.45 4.35
CA LYS A 107 17.93 4.60 5.69
C LYS A 107 17.36 3.30 6.24
N GLY A 108 17.18 2.25 5.43
CA GLY A 108 16.64 0.95 5.85
C GLY A 108 15.34 0.54 5.15
N VAL A 109 14.75 1.41 4.30
CA VAL A 109 13.59 0.99 3.48
C VAL A 109 14.02 -0.04 2.45
N CYS A 110 13.28 -1.13 2.32
CA CYS A 110 13.69 -2.23 1.45
C CYS A 110 12.57 -2.74 0.54
N ALA A 111 11.36 -2.18 0.59
CA ALA A 111 10.24 -2.61 -0.24
C ALA A 111 9.41 -1.43 -0.77
N LEU A 112 8.65 -1.66 -1.82
CA LEU A 112 7.74 -0.69 -2.44
C LEU A 112 6.30 -1.23 -2.39
N ASN A 113 5.34 -0.43 -1.97
CA ASN A 113 3.92 -0.73 -2.08
C ASN A 113 3.26 0.16 -3.14
N ILE A 114 2.50 -0.44 -4.05
CA ILE A 114 1.79 0.25 -5.12
C ILE A 114 0.31 -0.18 -5.11
N ILE A 115 -0.59 0.74 -5.43
CA ILE A 115 -1.99 0.43 -5.74
C ILE A 115 -2.17 0.62 -7.25
N PRO A 116 -2.11 -0.46 -8.05
CA PRO A 116 -2.05 -0.35 -9.51
C PRO A 116 -3.25 0.37 -10.10
N ASP A 117 -4.47 0.02 -9.67
CA ASP A 117 -5.74 0.56 -10.20
C ASP A 117 -5.76 2.10 -10.26
N ARG A 118 -5.17 2.79 -9.27
CA ARG A 118 -5.12 4.26 -9.19
C ARG A 118 -4.27 4.94 -10.27
N ASN A 119 -3.43 4.17 -10.96
CA ASN A 119 -2.45 4.68 -11.91
C ASN A 119 -2.86 4.48 -13.37
N TRP A 120 -3.67 3.45 -13.67
CA TRP A 120 -4.10 3.13 -15.04
C TRP A 120 -5.61 3.24 -15.26
N ASN A 121 -6.44 3.00 -14.23
CA ASN A 121 -7.90 2.98 -14.35
C ASN A 121 -8.49 4.39 -14.22
N LEU A 122 -8.16 5.24 -15.18
CA LEU A 122 -8.48 6.66 -15.17
C LEU A 122 -9.21 7.06 -16.47
N THR A 123 -10.29 7.83 -16.33
CA THR A 123 -11.12 8.25 -17.45
C THR A 123 -10.44 9.31 -18.32
N ASP A 124 -9.64 10.19 -17.70
CA ASP A 124 -8.92 11.24 -18.42
C ASP A 124 -7.65 10.67 -19.10
N PRO A 125 -7.55 10.67 -20.45
CA PRO A 125 -6.47 10.02 -21.16
C PRO A 125 -5.08 10.61 -20.88
N ASP A 126 -4.99 11.93 -20.69
CA ASP A 126 -3.71 12.60 -20.45
C ASP A 126 -3.18 12.31 -19.04
N THR A 127 -4.07 12.35 -18.03
CA THR A 127 -3.76 11.95 -16.66
C THR A 127 -3.37 10.48 -16.60
N LYS A 128 -4.10 9.61 -17.31
CA LYS A 128 -3.79 8.18 -17.41
C LYS A 128 -2.40 7.98 -17.99
N LYS A 129 -2.10 8.56 -19.15
CA LYS A 129 -0.79 8.45 -19.80
C LYS A 129 0.34 8.90 -18.87
N LYS A 130 0.15 10.01 -18.17
CA LYS A 130 1.14 10.53 -17.21
C LYS A 130 1.37 9.56 -16.05
N LYS A 131 0.30 9.09 -15.40
CA LYS A 131 0.40 8.22 -14.21
C LYS A 131 0.90 6.82 -14.55
N VAL A 132 0.55 6.27 -15.71
CA VAL A 132 1.12 5.02 -16.23
C VAL A 132 2.63 5.17 -16.46
N GLY A 133 3.07 6.28 -17.07
CA GLY A 133 4.50 6.56 -17.20
C GLY A 133 5.22 6.63 -15.85
N LYS A 134 4.60 7.27 -14.86
CA LYS A 134 5.13 7.35 -13.49
C LYS A 134 5.14 6.01 -12.76
N LEU A 135 4.15 5.16 -12.98
CA LEU A 135 4.16 3.78 -12.51
C LEU A 135 5.36 3.01 -13.06
N TYR A 136 5.65 3.14 -14.35
CA TYR A 136 6.81 2.47 -14.96
C TYR A 136 8.13 2.97 -14.40
N GLU A 137 8.28 4.29 -14.20
CA GLU A 137 9.46 4.86 -13.54
C GLU A 137 9.64 4.30 -12.10
N ALA A 138 8.55 4.17 -11.34
CA ALA A 138 8.59 3.63 -9.98
C ALA A 138 8.97 2.14 -9.95
N VAL A 139 8.41 1.33 -10.86
CA VAL A 139 8.72 -0.09 -10.98
C VAL A 139 10.17 -0.31 -11.42
N GLU A 140 10.65 0.47 -12.40
CA GLU A 140 12.05 0.43 -12.82
C GLU A 140 13.00 0.82 -11.68
N ALA A 141 12.67 1.86 -10.91
CA ALA A 141 13.47 2.24 -9.75
C ALA A 141 13.55 1.11 -8.72
N ALA A 142 12.41 0.48 -8.38
CA ALA A 142 12.37 -0.66 -7.48
C ALA A 142 13.18 -1.85 -8.01
N ARG A 143 13.05 -2.17 -9.30
CA ARG A 143 13.83 -3.21 -9.98
C ARG A 143 15.33 -2.95 -9.85
N SER A 144 15.77 -1.73 -10.09
CA SER A 144 17.19 -1.34 -10.02
C SER A 144 17.81 -1.42 -8.62
N LEU A 145 16.96 -1.43 -7.58
CA LEU A 145 17.35 -1.52 -6.17
C LEU A 145 17.00 -2.88 -5.55
N SER A 146 16.49 -3.83 -6.34
CA SER A 146 16.02 -5.13 -5.88
C SER A 146 14.95 -5.04 -4.77
N PHE A 147 14.09 -4.02 -4.84
CA PHE A 147 12.95 -3.88 -3.92
C PHE A 147 11.81 -4.81 -4.32
N PRO A 148 11.33 -5.71 -3.45
CA PRO A 148 10.04 -6.36 -3.66
C PRO A 148 8.90 -5.35 -3.70
N ILE A 149 8.02 -5.56 -4.69
CA ILE A 149 6.82 -4.76 -4.89
C ILE A 149 5.61 -5.50 -4.31
N CYS A 150 4.99 -4.89 -3.31
CA CYS A 150 3.67 -5.26 -2.80
C CYS A 150 2.61 -4.52 -3.61
N VAL A 151 1.58 -5.24 -4.06
CA VAL A 151 0.42 -4.63 -4.73
C VAL A 151 -0.88 -5.08 -4.10
N GLY A 152 -1.88 -4.20 -4.12
CA GLY A 152 -3.23 -4.54 -3.70
C GLY A 152 -4.18 -3.36 -3.87
N THR A 153 -5.46 -3.61 -3.61
CA THR A 153 -6.54 -2.68 -3.95
C THR A 153 -6.84 -1.64 -2.86
N GLU A 154 -6.12 -1.69 -1.73
CA GLU A 154 -6.32 -0.92 -0.48
C GLU A 154 -7.71 -1.11 0.20
N MET A 155 -8.72 -1.69 -0.49
CA MET A 155 -10.08 -2.02 -0.03
C MET A 155 -10.70 -1.02 0.97
N ASN A 156 -10.35 0.27 0.86
CA ASN A 156 -10.68 1.28 1.86
C ASN A 156 -12.02 1.98 1.58
N LYS A 157 -12.66 1.64 0.45
CA LYS A 157 -13.95 2.18 0.01
C LYS A 157 -14.80 1.08 -0.63
N ALA A 158 -16.11 1.16 -0.41
CA ALA A 158 -17.07 0.32 -1.11
C ALA A 158 -16.96 0.49 -2.64
N GLY A 159 -17.00 -0.62 -3.37
CA GLY A 159 -16.93 -0.66 -4.83
C GLY A 159 -15.53 -0.85 -5.41
N LEU A 160 -14.47 -0.88 -4.59
CA LEU A 160 -13.14 -1.29 -5.04
C LEU A 160 -13.11 -2.80 -5.32
N PRO A 161 -12.34 -3.23 -6.33
CA PRO A 161 -12.24 -4.65 -6.67
C PRO A 161 -11.55 -5.45 -5.55
N PHE A 162 -11.88 -6.74 -5.49
CA PHE A 162 -11.21 -7.66 -4.57
C PHE A 162 -9.76 -7.97 -5.01
N VAL A 163 -9.52 -7.98 -6.32
CA VAL A 163 -8.20 -8.22 -6.94
C VAL A 163 -8.01 -7.20 -8.06
N ASP A 164 -6.81 -6.63 -8.17
CA ASP A 164 -6.45 -5.76 -9.30
C ASP A 164 -6.62 -6.48 -10.65
N ASN A 165 -7.02 -5.75 -11.69
CA ASN A 165 -7.07 -6.29 -13.04
C ASN A 165 -5.66 -6.35 -13.66
N PHE A 166 -4.92 -7.41 -13.34
CA PHE A 166 -3.58 -7.65 -13.89
C PHE A 166 -3.56 -7.97 -15.40
N GLY A 167 -4.72 -8.09 -16.05
CA GLY A 167 -4.85 -8.24 -17.50
C GLY A 167 -4.97 -6.92 -18.26
N ALA A 168 -4.94 -5.77 -17.57
CA ALA A 168 -4.93 -4.47 -18.22
C ALA A 168 -3.65 -4.28 -19.05
N GLU A 169 -3.79 -3.72 -20.27
CA GLU A 169 -2.67 -3.50 -21.20
C GLU A 169 -1.57 -2.64 -20.57
N GLU A 170 -1.96 -1.66 -19.74
CA GLU A 170 -1.03 -0.78 -19.05
C GLU A 170 -0.19 -1.50 -18.00
N LEU A 171 -0.64 -2.64 -17.49
CA LEU A 171 0.09 -3.40 -16.47
C LEU A 171 0.96 -4.51 -17.08
N GLU A 172 0.76 -4.87 -18.35
CA GLU A 172 1.54 -5.91 -19.03
C GLU A 172 3.06 -5.76 -18.85
N PRO A 173 3.65 -4.54 -18.98
CA PRO A 173 5.10 -4.37 -18.85
C PRO A 173 5.65 -4.55 -17.43
N VAL A 174 4.80 -4.55 -16.41
CA VAL A 174 5.19 -4.51 -14.98
C VAL A 174 4.57 -5.61 -14.12
N VAL A 175 3.60 -6.36 -14.66
CA VAL A 175 2.90 -7.41 -13.92
C VAL A 175 3.84 -8.52 -13.44
N ASN A 176 4.91 -8.77 -14.18
CA ASN A 176 5.91 -9.74 -13.74
C ASN A 176 6.64 -9.24 -12.49
N ASP A 177 7.03 -7.96 -12.40
CA ASP A 177 7.66 -7.40 -11.21
C ASP A 177 6.77 -7.50 -9.97
N PHE A 178 5.46 -7.30 -10.12
CA PHE A 178 4.49 -7.52 -9.03
C PHE A 178 4.47 -8.97 -8.57
N ARG A 179 4.52 -9.93 -9.51
CA ARG A 179 4.55 -11.37 -9.19
C ARG A 179 5.84 -11.75 -8.48
N ARG A 180 6.98 -11.26 -8.95
CA ARG A 180 8.30 -11.50 -8.33
C ARG A 180 8.34 -10.90 -6.92
N GLY A 181 7.86 -9.67 -6.76
CA GLY A 181 7.71 -9.01 -5.46
C GLY A 181 6.82 -9.79 -4.50
N GLY A 182 5.65 -10.25 -4.96
CA GLY A 182 4.75 -11.08 -4.16
C GLY A 182 5.40 -12.41 -3.71
N ARG A 183 6.17 -13.07 -4.58
CA ARG A 183 6.95 -14.27 -4.22
C ARG A 183 8.00 -13.96 -3.17
N ALA A 184 8.78 -12.90 -3.36
CA ALA A 184 9.80 -12.50 -2.39
C ALA A 184 9.20 -12.18 -1.00
N LEU A 185 8.08 -11.46 -0.95
CA LEU A 185 7.38 -11.16 0.30
C LEU A 185 6.80 -12.42 0.97
N TRP A 186 6.31 -13.37 0.17
CA TRP A 186 5.85 -14.65 0.66
C TRP A 186 7.00 -15.51 1.20
N GLY A 187 8.11 -15.60 0.46
CA GLY A 187 9.34 -16.27 0.90
C GLY A 187 9.86 -15.69 2.21
N HIS A 188 9.94 -14.35 2.31
CA HIS A 188 10.23 -13.66 3.57
C HIS A 188 9.27 -14.12 4.67
N THR A 189 7.97 -14.06 4.44
CA THR A 189 6.95 -14.35 5.47
C THR A 189 7.09 -15.77 6.02
N ILE A 190 7.32 -16.74 5.14
CA ILE A 190 7.51 -18.13 5.54
C ILE A 190 8.80 -18.30 6.34
N PHE A 191 9.91 -17.73 5.87
CA PHE A 191 11.19 -17.86 6.55
C PHE A 191 11.24 -17.14 7.90
N SER A 192 10.58 -15.98 8.01
CA SER A 192 10.38 -15.28 9.27
C SER A 192 9.60 -16.16 10.25
N ARG A 193 8.49 -16.77 9.81
CA ARG A 193 7.62 -17.56 10.70
C ARG A 193 8.20 -18.88 11.18
N PHE A 194 9.04 -19.53 10.37
CA PHE A 194 9.46 -20.92 10.63
C PHE A 194 10.94 -21.07 11.00
N GLY A 195 11.69 -19.97 11.13
CA GLY A 195 13.06 -20.05 11.62
C GLY A 195 13.74 -18.72 11.93
N ASP A 196 12.99 -17.62 12.03
CA ASP A 196 13.54 -16.26 12.20
C ASP A 196 14.57 -15.90 11.11
N ARG A 197 14.38 -16.45 9.90
CA ARG A 197 15.28 -16.26 8.74
C ARG A 197 14.72 -15.27 7.72
N GLY A 198 13.93 -14.31 8.20
CA GLY A 198 13.32 -13.27 7.38
C GLY A 198 14.34 -12.34 6.74
N TRP A 199 13.89 -11.57 5.74
CA TRP A 199 14.69 -10.57 5.01
C TRP A 199 15.57 -9.67 5.90
N MET A 200 15.08 -9.28 7.08
CA MET A 200 15.78 -8.40 8.02
C MET A 200 16.48 -9.16 9.17
N SER A 201 16.62 -10.48 9.06
CA SER A 201 17.24 -11.31 10.10
C SER A 201 18.76 -11.35 10.04
N ASP A 202 19.39 -11.76 11.14
CA ASP A 202 20.83 -12.07 11.20
C ASP A 202 21.24 -13.11 10.16
N PHE A 203 20.39 -14.13 9.92
CA PHE A 203 20.63 -15.12 8.86
C PHE A 203 20.78 -14.47 7.49
N ALA A 204 19.90 -13.52 7.14
CA ALA A 204 19.97 -12.83 5.86
C ALA A 204 21.21 -11.93 5.78
N GLN A 205 21.57 -11.28 6.89
CA GLN A 205 22.75 -10.43 6.95
C GLN A 205 24.05 -11.23 6.82
N ASP A 206 24.21 -12.32 7.57
CA ASP A 206 25.40 -13.17 7.54
C ASP A 206 25.60 -13.81 6.16
N ARG A 207 24.49 -14.13 5.49
CA ARG A 207 24.51 -14.87 4.23
C ARG A 207 24.68 -13.98 3.00
N PHE A 208 23.98 -12.85 2.94
CA PHE A 208 23.92 -12.00 1.75
C PHE A 208 24.66 -10.68 1.93
N GLY A 209 25.06 -10.32 3.16
CA GLY A 209 25.58 -8.99 3.48
C GLY A 209 24.65 -7.90 2.96
N ASP A 210 25.22 -6.87 2.35
CA ASP A 210 24.47 -5.74 1.80
C ASP A 210 23.89 -5.99 0.39
N SER A 211 24.03 -7.21 -0.16
CA SER A 211 23.52 -7.55 -1.49
C SER A 211 22.00 -7.74 -1.47
N LEU A 212 21.26 -6.66 -1.74
CA LEU A 212 19.81 -6.71 -1.89
C LEU A 212 19.36 -7.59 -3.07
N GLN A 213 20.20 -7.72 -4.10
CA GLN A 213 19.91 -8.58 -5.24
C GLN A 213 19.91 -10.06 -4.84
N ASP A 214 20.98 -10.55 -4.22
CA ASP A 214 21.06 -11.96 -3.82
C ASP A 214 19.98 -12.30 -2.79
N ARG A 215 19.70 -11.35 -1.89
CA ARG A 215 18.61 -11.46 -0.92
C ARG A 215 17.25 -11.57 -1.63
N PHE A 216 16.97 -10.70 -2.60
CA PHE A 216 15.76 -10.75 -3.42
C PHE A 216 15.59 -12.10 -4.11
N GLU A 217 16.62 -12.54 -4.83
CA GLU A 217 16.60 -13.77 -5.62
C GLU A 217 16.35 -15.00 -4.73
N PHE A 218 16.96 -15.03 -3.54
CA PHE A 218 16.73 -16.09 -2.57
C PHE A 218 15.27 -16.16 -2.11
N TYR A 219 14.69 -15.03 -1.65
CA TYR A 219 13.32 -15.03 -1.15
C TYR A 219 12.29 -15.21 -2.28
N GLU A 220 12.57 -14.71 -3.48
CA GLU A 220 11.76 -14.99 -4.68
C GLU A 220 11.71 -16.49 -4.95
N ALA A 221 12.86 -17.16 -4.99
CA ALA A 221 12.96 -18.59 -5.26
C ALA A 221 12.28 -19.42 -4.15
N ALA A 222 12.45 -19.02 -2.88
CA ALA A 222 11.75 -19.63 -1.75
C ALA A 222 10.23 -19.50 -1.90
N GLY A 223 9.74 -18.30 -2.22
CA GLY A 223 8.31 -18.04 -2.38
C GLY A 223 7.68 -18.74 -3.59
N GLU A 224 8.44 -18.92 -4.67
CA GLU A 224 7.99 -19.71 -5.83
C GLU A 224 7.84 -21.20 -5.50
N ARG A 225 8.81 -21.78 -4.77
CA ARG A 225 8.79 -23.22 -4.44
C ARG A 225 7.81 -23.56 -3.32
N LEU A 226 7.58 -22.65 -2.37
CA LEU A 226 6.73 -22.88 -1.20
C LEU A 226 5.31 -22.32 -1.39
N ALA A 227 4.64 -22.64 -2.49
CA ALA A 227 3.28 -22.14 -2.74
C ALA A 227 2.33 -22.39 -1.54
N PRO A 228 1.44 -21.44 -1.17
CA PRO A 228 0.56 -21.61 -0.02
C PRO A 228 -0.24 -22.92 -0.05
N GLY A 229 -0.19 -23.71 1.03
CA GLY A 229 -0.94 -24.98 1.15
C GLY A 229 -0.31 -25.99 2.12
N GLU A 230 -0.99 -27.12 2.33
CA GLU A 230 -0.56 -28.18 3.27
C GLU A 230 0.85 -28.73 2.97
N LYS A 231 1.20 -28.85 1.68
CA LYS A 231 2.54 -29.27 1.23
C LYS A 231 3.66 -28.34 1.71
N THR A 232 3.37 -27.05 1.84
CA THR A 232 4.33 -26.08 2.37
C THR A 232 4.55 -26.31 3.86
N VAL A 233 3.49 -26.58 4.63
CA VAL A 233 3.63 -26.93 6.05
C VAL A 233 4.47 -28.19 6.24
N GLU A 234 4.34 -29.18 5.36
CA GLU A 234 5.14 -30.39 5.40
C GLU A 234 6.61 -30.16 5.02
N SER A 235 6.86 -29.39 3.95
CA SER A 235 8.22 -29.03 3.50
C SER A 235 8.99 -28.22 4.54
N LEU A 236 8.28 -27.47 5.40
CA LEU A 236 8.87 -26.67 6.47
C LEU A 236 9.32 -27.50 7.69
N LYS A 237 8.93 -28.77 7.79
CA LYS A 237 9.44 -29.68 8.83
C LYS A 237 10.94 -29.98 8.65
N THR A 238 11.48 -29.78 7.44
CA THR A 238 12.90 -29.96 7.10
C THR A 238 13.48 -28.69 6.48
N LEU A 239 13.25 -27.54 7.13
CA LEU A 239 13.65 -26.22 6.62
C LEU A 239 15.13 -26.14 6.19
N ASP A 240 16.06 -26.74 6.92
CA ASP A 240 17.49 -26.70 6.58
C ASP A 240 17.83 -27.46 5.27
N GLU A 241 17.17 -28.59 5.02
CA GLU A 241 17.30 -29.33 3.76
C GLU A 241 16.70 -28.53 2.60
N PHE A 242 15.58 -27.85 2.84
CA PHE A 242 14.97 -26.98 1.85
C PHE A 242 15.89 -25.80 1.49
N VAL A 243 16.49 -25.14 2.48
CA VAL A 243 17.47 -24.06 2.25
C VAL A 243 18.63 -24.55 1.40
N SER A 244 19.22 -25.70 1.75
CA SER A 244 20.31 -26.31 0.98
C SER A 244 19.88 -26.66 -0.46
N SER A 245 18.59 -26.92 -0.70
CA SER A 245 18.07 -27.20 -2.05
C SER A 245 17.91 -25.97 -2.93
N LEU A 246 17.78 -24.76 -2.36
CA LEU A 246 17.74 -23.51 -3.11
C LEU A 246 19.11 -23.15 -3.71
N GLU A 247 20.18 -23.77 -3.21
CA GLU A 247 21.57 -23.51 -3.60
C GLU A 247 22.07 -24.37 -4.78
N ARG A 248 21.29 -25.37 -5.18
CA ARG A 248 21.59 -26.28 -6.32
C ARG A 248 20.78 -25.88 -7.54
#